data_AF-A0A0T2MNG7-F1
#
_entry.id   AF-A0A0T2MNG7-F1
#
_cell.length_a   1.000
_cell.length_b   1.000
_cell.length_c   1.000
_cell.angle_alpha   90.00
_cell.angle_beta   90.00
_cell.angle_gamma   90.00
#
_symmetry.space_group_name_H-M   'P 1'
#
loop_
_entity.id
_entity.type
_entity.pdbx_description
1 polymer ?
#
loop_
_entity_poly.entity_id
_entity_poly.type
_entity_poly.pdbx_seq_one_letter_code
_entity_poly.pdbx_strand_id
1 'polypeptide(L)'
;MLGGWAAYLEASVYFAPGTTSISRLLALPATSNAPGLAPSTQTSTLADCNRAMQHTNAFEMRALSPEGKAALQQHCRDIVAAAVAERPTDAYAWVTGAVVAAAQQNWDEFNTFLRTAQAVAPSEQWVAEHRVDLAETHYDRLEPATRSGNDADLAMLVLSDRGIFSIAQRYLDQESFRERVTAIVEQLPVERQQKFVNSLNRRITLRQSKSAS
;
A
#
# COMPACT_ATOMS: atom_id res chain seq x y z
N MET A 1 -33.20 3.57 -18.97
CA MET A 1 -31.95 3.02 -19.53
C MET A 1 -30.73 3.22 -18.63
N LEU A 2 -30.67 4.27 -17.80
CA LEU A 2 -29.55 4.52 -16.87
C LEU A 2 -29.31 3.40 -15.84
N GLY A 3 -30.36 2.79 -15.29
CA GLY A 3 -30.23 1.74 -14.28
C GLY A 3 -29.59 0.43 -14.80
N GLY A 4 -29.83 0.07 -16.06
CA GLY A 4 -29.22 -1.12 -16.67
C GLY A 4 -27.73 -0.94 -16.96
N TRP A 5 -27.33 0.27 -17.34
CA TRP A 5 -25.92 0.63 -17.55
C TRP A 5 -25.14 0.67 -16.24
N ALA A 6 -25.71 1.27 -15.18
CA ALA A 6 -25.13 1.24 -13.83
C ALA A 6 -25.00 -0.20 -13.31
N ALA A 7 -26.06 -1.01 -13.42
CA ALA A 7 -26.01 -2.41 -13.00
C ALA A 7 -24.97 -3.23 -13.78
N TYR A 8 -24.81 -2.98 -15.08
CA TYR A 8 -23.78 -3.62 -15.90
C TYR A 8 -22.35 -3.23 -15.46
N LEU A 9 -22.11 -1.95 -15.16
CA LEU A 9 -20.81 -1.49 -14.65
C LEU A 9 -20.47 -2.13 -13.31
N GLU A 10 -21.42 -2.17 -12.37
CA GLU A 10 -21.22 -2.84 -11.08
C GLU A 10 -20.96 -4.34 -11.26
N ALA A 11 -21.81 -5.01 -12.04
CA ALA A 11 -21.72 -6.44 -12.29
C ALA A 11 -20.39 -6.80 -12.98
N SER A 12 -19.89 -5.96 -13.89
CA SER A 12 -18.68 -6.25 -14.65
C SER A 12 -17.44 -6.46 -13.77
N VAL A 13 -17.35 -5.81 -12.59
CA VAL A 13 -16.22 -5.99 -11.67
C VAL A 13 -16.30 -7.32 -10.90
N TYR A 14 -17.52 -7.77 -10.58
CA TYR A 14 -17.75 -9.04 -9.89
C TYR A 14 -17.74 -10.25 -10.82
N PHE A 15 -18.15 -10.06 -12.07
CA PHE A 15 -18.22 -11.10 -13.10
C PHE A 15 -17.05 -11.05 -14.08
N ALA A 16 -16.11 -10.11 -13.92
CA ALA A 16 -14.82 -10.13 -14.60
C ALA A 16 -14.15 -11.49 -14.33
N PRO A 17 -13.90 -12.31 -15.37
CA PRO A 17 -13.24 -13.60 -15.18
C PRO A 17 -11.82 -13.36 -14.64
N GLY A 18 -11.55 -13.80 -13.41
CA GLY A 18 -10.22 -13.66 -12.84
C GLY A 18 -10.16 -14.01 -11.35
N THR A 19 -9.34 -15.01 -11.01
CA THR A 19 -9.06 -15.37 -9.61
C THR A 19 -8.01 -14.46 -8.97
N THR A 20 -7.33 -13.64 -9.77
CA THR A 20 -6.22 -12.79 -9.34
C THR A 20 -6.47 -11.31 -9.65
N SER A 21 -5.73 -10.43 -8.98
CA SER A 21 -5.85 -8.98 -9.21
C SER A 21 -5.47 -8.60 -10.65
N ILE A 22 -4.45 -9.24 -11.23
CA ILE A 22 -4.01 -8.96 -12.60
C ILE A 22 -5.08 -9.39 -13.61
N SER A 23 -5.62 -10.61 -13.49
CA SER A 23 -6.67 -11.08 -14.41
C SER A 23 -7.95 -10.23 -14.33
N ARG A 24 -8.36 -9.83 -13.12
CA ARG A 24 -9.49 -8.91 -12.95
C ARG A 24 -9.24 -7.55 -13.60
N LEU A 25 -8.06 -6.96 -13.43
CA LEU A 25 -7.72 -5.68 -14.06
C LEU A 25 -7.66 -5.77 -15.59
N LEU A 26 -7.13 -6.86 -16.13
CA LEU A 26 -7.07 -7.07 -17.58
C LEU A 26 -8.45 -7.35 -18.22
N ALA A 27 -9.41 -7.82 -17.43
CA ALA A 27 -10.78 -8.02 -17.86
C ALA A 27 -11.61 -6.73 -17.84
N LEU A 28 -11.14 -5.66 -17.19
CA LEU A 28 -11.80 -4.36 -17.22
C LEU A 28 -11.62 -3.71 -18.61
N PRO A 29 -12.65 -3.06 -19.15
CA PRO A 29 -12.51 -2.27 -20.37
C PRO A 29 -11.45 -1.19 -20.18
N ALA A 30 -10.60 -0.95 -21.18
CA ALA A 30 -9.57 0.09 -21.12
C ALA A 30 -10.12 1.51 -20.88
N THR A 31 -11.41 1.75 -21.17
CA THR A 31 -12.10 3.02 -20.90
C THR A 31 -12.65 3.14 -19.48
N SER A 32 -12.58 2.08 -18.68
CA SER A 32 -13.17 2.01 -17.34
C SER A 32 -12.18 2.47 -16.28
N ASN A 33 -11.87 3.77 -16.27
CA ASN A 33 -10.97 4.38 -15.29
C ASN A 33 -11.67 4.63 -13.93
N ALA A 34 -12.98 4.39 -13.85
CA ALA A 34 -13.77 4.40 -12.62
C ALA A 34 -14.71 3.18 -12.62
N PRO A 35 -14.18 1.96 -12.39
CA PRO A 35 -15.00 0.76 -12.44
C PRO A 35 -15.98 0.74 -11.26
N GLY A 36 -17.27 0.79 -11.58
CA GLY A 36 -18.37 0.84 -10.62
C GLY A 36 -18.62 2.23 -10.03
N LEU A 37 -19.89 2.53 -9.80
CA LEU A 37 -20.37 3.70 -9.06
C LEU A 37 -20.38 3.44 -7.54
N ALA A 38 -20.42 2.18 -7.12
CA ALA A 38 -20.45 1.80 -5.71
C ALA A 38 -19.06 1.95 -5.06
N PRO A 39 -18.97 2.56 -3.86
CA PRO A 39 -17.69 2.72 -3.15
C PRO A 39 -16.93 1.42 -2.90
N SER A 40 -17.64 0.30 -2.70
CA SER A 40 -17.06 -1.03 -2.53
C SER A 40 -16.34 -1.51 -3.78
N THR A 41 -16.90 -1.21 -4.95
CA THR A 41 -16.35 -1.59 -6.26
C THR A 41 -15.08 -0.79 -6.53
N GLN A 42 -15.13 0.52 -6.34
CA GLN A 42 -13.96 1.40 -6.46
C GLN A 42 -12.82 0.99 -5.53
N THR A 43 -13.12 0.67 -4.26
CA THR A 43 -12.13 0.21 -3.27
C THR A 43 -11.50 -1.12 -3.67
N SER A 44 -12.30 -2.05 -4.21
CA SER A 44 -11.81 -3.36 -4.65
C SER A 44 -10.86 -3.23 -5.84
N THR A 45 -11.16 -2.36 -6.80
CA THR A 45 -10.27 -2.07 -7.92
C THR A 45 -8.98 -1.40 -7.47
N LEU A 46 -9.04 -0.44 -6.54
CA LEU A 46 -7.82 0.14 -5.96
C LEU A 46 -6.96 -0.93 -5.28
N ALA A 47 -7.57 -1.85 -4.53
CA ALA A 47 -6.87 -2.96 -3.90
C ALA A 47 -6.22 -3.91 -4.93
N ASP A 48 -6.88 -4.13 -6.08
CA ASP A 48 -6.31 -4.90 -7.18
C ASP A 48 -5.12 -4.20 -7.82
N CYS A 49 -5.22 -2.90 -8.09
CA CYS A 49 -4.09 -2.12 -8.60
C CYS A 49 -2.92 -2.12 -7.62
N ASN A 50 -3.20 -1.90 -6.33
CA ASN A 50 -2.21 -1.93 -5.27
C ASN A 50 -1.47 -3.27 -5.26
N ARG A 51 -2.21 -4.39 -5.24
CA ARG A 51 -1.62 -5.73 -5.22
C ARG A 51 -0.83 -6.06 -6.49
N ALA A 52 -1.36 -5.71 -7.66
CA ALA A 52 -0.71 -5.97 -8.94
C ALA A 52 0.62 -5.20 -9.06
N MET A 53 0.65 -3.95 -8.61
CA MET A 53 1.83 -3.08 -8.70
C MET A 53 2.85 -3.33 -7.58
N GLN A 54 2.44 -3.82 -6.40
CA GLN A 54 3.38 -4.27 -5.36
C GLN A 54 4.12 -5.56 -5.75
N HIS A 55 3.47 -6.43 -6.51
CA HIS A 55 4.03 -7.73 -6.89
C HIS A 55 4.32 -7.80 -8.39
N THR A 56 5.15 -6.88 -8.89
CA THR A 56 5.57 -6.86 -10.31
C THR A 56 6.30 -8.13 -10.77
N ASN A 57 6.78 -8.95 -9.82
CA ASN A 57 7.40 -10.25 -10.07
C ASN A 57 6.45 -11.45 -9.89
N ALA A 58 5.15 -11.23 -9.68
CA ALA A 58 4.15 -12.29 -9.67
C ALA A 58 4.18 -13.08 -11.00
N PHE A 59 3.81 -14.36 -10.96
CA PHE A 59 3.87 -15.23 -12.14
C PHE A 59 3.08 -14.65 -13.33
N GLU A 60 1.85 -14.19 -13.09
CA GLU A 60 1.03 -13.59 -14.13
C GLU A 60 1.62 -12.29 -14.68
N MET A 61 2.17 -11.43 -13.82
CA MET A 61 2.85 -10.21 -14.29
C MET A 61 4.04 -10.56 -15.19
N ARG A 62 4.82 -11.59 -14.83
CA ARG A 62 5.95 -12.07 -15.62
C ARG A 62 5.52 -12.63 -16.98
N ALA A 63 4.33 -13.21 -17.07
CA ALA A 63 3.79 -13.76 -18.31
C ALA A 63 3.33 -12.67 -19.30
N LEU A 64 3.10 -11.44 -18.85
CA LEU A 64 2.74 -10.32 -19.74
C LEU A 64 3.93 -9.87 -20.60
N SER A 65 3.64 -9.47 -21.84
CA SER A 65 4.61 -8.78 -22.69
C SER A 65 5.01 -7.42 -22.07
N PRO A 66 6.14 -6.81 -22.49
CA PRO A 66 6.49 -5.46 -22.05
C PRO A 66 5.36 -4.44 -22.27
N GLU A 67 4.67 -4.51 -23.41
CA GLU A 67 3.54 -3.65 -23.75
C GLU A 67 2.33 -3.92 -22.84
N GLY A 68 2.05 -5.20 -22.54
CA GLY A 68 0.99 -5.58 -21.61
C GLY A 68 1.24 -5.08 -20.19
N LYS A 69 2.50 -5.13 -19.72
CA LYS A 69 2.90 -4.57 -18.41
C LYS A 69 2.71 -3.06 -18.39
N ALA A 70 3.17 -2.36 -19.43
CA ALA A 70 3.03 -0.91 -19.54
C ALA A 70 1.55 -0.49 -19.60
N ALA A 71 0.72 -1.20 -20.37
CA ALA A 71 -0.71 -0.97 -20.45
C ALA A 71 -1.41 -1.15 -19.10
N LEU A 72 -1.07 -2.22 -18.35
CA LEU A 72 -1.64 -2.47 -17.03
C LEU A 72 -1.21 -1.39 -16.01
N GLN A 73 0.07 -0.99 -16.03
CA GLN A 73 0.57 0.11 -15.21
C GLN A 73 -0.16 1.42 -15.50
N GLN A 74 -0.31 1.76 -16.78
CA GLN A 74 -1.04 2.95 -17.22
C GLN A 74 -2.51 2.89 -16.80
N HIS A 75 -3.17 1.76 -16.96
CA HIS A 75 -4.56 1.58 -16.55
C HIS A 75 -4.74 1.81 -15.04
N CYS A 76 -3.84 1.26 -14.21
CA CYS A 76 -3.86 1.54 -12.78
C CYS A 76 -3.57 2.99 -12.41
N ARG A 77 -2.72 3.68 -13.18
CA ARG A 77 -2.49 5.12 -13.02
C ARG A 77 -3.77 5.91 -13.30
N ASP A 78 -4.50 5.55 -14.35
CA ASP A 78 -5.75 6.21 -14.72
C ASP A 78 -6.85 5.98 -13.67
N ILE A 79 -6.93 4.75 -13.10
CA ILE A 79 -7.83 4.42 -11.99
C ILE A 79 -7.52 5.25 -10.75
N VAL A 80 -6.24 5.34 -10.37
CA VAL A 80 -5.82 6.16 -9.23
C VAL A 80 -6.16 7.64 -9.48
N ALA A 81 -5.86 8.16 -10.68
CA ALA A 81 -6.11 9.55 -11.02
C ALA A 81 -7.60 9.91 -10.90
N ALA A 82 -8.48 9.03 -11.38
CA ALA A 82 -9.92 9.19 -11.21
C ALA A 82 -10.33 9.16 -9.73
N ALA A 83 -9.83 8.17 -8.97
CA ALA A 83 -10.16 8.00 -7.56
C ALA A 83 -9.75 9.20 -6.69
N VAL A 84 -8.54 9.75 -6.89
CA VAL A 84 -8.07 10.90 -6.10
C VAL A 84 -8.73 12.21 -6.52
N ALA A 85 -9.18 12.33 -7.77
CA ALA A 85 -9.95 13.47 -8.23
C ALA A 85 -11.38 13.46 -7.64
N GLU A 86 -12.02 12.29 -7.57
CA GLU A 86 -13.36 12.14 -7.03
C GLU A 86 -13.38 12.17 -5.49
N ARG A 87 -12.38 11.55 -4.86
CA ARG A 87 -12.31 11.34 -3.40
C ARG A 87 -10.94 11.79 -2.87
N PRO A 88 -10.65 13.10 -2.85
CA PRO A 88 -9.33 13.62 -2.48
C PRO A 88 -8.92 13.35 -1.03
N THR A 89 -9.85 12.96 -0.16
CA THR A 89 -9.58 12.54 1.22
C THR A 89 -9.38 11.03 1.38
N ASP A 90 -9.50 10.23 0.30
CA ASP A 90 -9.21 8.79 0.34
C ASP A 90 -7.70 8.54 0.38
N ALA A 91 -7.16 8.39 1.60
CA ALA A 91 -5.76 8.09 1.82
C ALA A 91 -5.28 6.81 1.13
N TYR A 92 -6.13 5.80 0.99
CA TYR A 92 -5.75 4.54 0.35
C TYR A 92 -5.62 4.68 -1.16
N ALA A 93 -6.43 5.54 -1.79
CA ALA A 93 -6.23 5.91 -3.19
C ALA A 93 -4.86 6.58 -3.38
N TRP A 94 -4.48 7.52 -2.50
CA TRP A 94 -3.15 8.15 -2.55
C TRP A 94 -2.01 7.14 -2.33
N VAL A 95 -2.12 6.22 -1.35
CA VAL A 95 -1.13 5.15 -1.17
C VAL A 95 -1.03 4.25 -2.39
N THR A 96 -2.16 3.91 -3.01
CA THR A 96 -2.17 3.11 -4.24
C THR A 96 -1.50 3.86 -5.39
N GLY A 97 -1.68 5.18 -5.48
CA GLY A 97 -0.94 6.04 -6.39
C GLY A 97 0.57 6.00 -6.18
N ALA A 98 1.03 6.00 -4.92
CA ALA A 98 2.44 5.82 -4.61
C ALA A 98 2.96 4.45 -5.12
N VAL A 99 2.20 3.37 -4.90
CA VAL A 99 2.59 2.04 -5.41
C VAL A 99 2.71 2.06 -6.94
N VAL A 100 1.73 2.63 -7.66
CA VAL A 100 1.75 2.73 -9.12
C VAL A 100 2.95 3.55 -9.59
N ALA A 101 3.20 4.71 -8.98
CA ALA A 101 4.33 5.58 -9.30
C ALA A 101 5.67 4.88 -9.06
N ALA A 102 5.81 4.13 -7.97
CA ALA A 102 7.00 3.32 -7.69
C ALA A 102 7.21 2.21 -8.73
N ALA A 103 6.15 1.54 -9.17
CA ALA A 103 6.22 0.53 -10.23
C ALA A 103 6.64 1.11 -11.59
N GLN A 104 6.34 2.39 -11.83
CA GLN A 104 6.78 3.16 -13.00
C GLN A 104 8.11 3.88 -12.78
N GLN A 105 8.73 3.74 -11.60
CA GLN A 105 9.94 4.45 -11.18
C GLN A 105 9.82 5.98 -11.26
N ASN A 106 8.60 6.52 -11.17
CA ASN A 106 8.33 7.95 -11.09
C ASN A 106 8.43 8.41 -9.63
N TRP A 107 9.66 8.71 -9.19
CA TRP A 107 9.95 9.02 -7.79
C TRP A 107 9.36 10.36 -7.32
N ASP A 108 9.12 11.31 -8.22
CA ASP A 108 8.52 12.60 -7.88
C ASP A 108 7.03 12.44 -7.54
N GLU A 109 6.29 11.70 -8.37
CA GLU A 109 4.90 11.34 -8.08
C GLU A 109 4.83 10.45 -6.84
N PHE A 110 5.70 9.46 -6.71
CA PHE A 110 5.78 8.57 -5.55
C PHE A 110 5.86 9.35 -4.22
N ASN A 111 6.80 10.30 -4.14
CA ASN A 111 7.00 11.14 -2.97
C ASN A 111 5.78 12.06 -2.71
N THR A 112 5.19 12.60 -3.77
CA THR A 112 3.97 13.42 -3.67
C THR A 112 2.80 12.62 -3.13
N PHE A 113 2.55 11.42 -3.68
CA PHE A 113 1.49 10.52 -3.24
C PHE A 113 1.65 10.12 -1.77
N LEU A 114 2.86 9.76 -1.33
CA LEU A 114 3.11 9.40 0.07
C LEU A 114 2.87 10.56 1.04
N ARG A 115 3.34 11.77 0.70
CA ARG A 115 3.10 12.96 1.52
C ARG A 115 1.62 13.29 1.61
N THR A 116 0.91 13.27 0.49
CA THR A 116 -0.52 13.55 0.48
C THR A 116 -1.28 12.50 1.29
N ALA A 117 -0.96 11.21 1.13
CA ALA A 117 -1.56 10.13 1.90
C ALA A 117 -1.35 10.30 3.41
N GLN A 118 -0.16 10.74 3.83
CA GLN A 118 0.14 11.02 5.23
C GLN A 118 -0.66 12.24 5.73
N ALA A 119 -0.74 13.32 4.95
CA ALA A 119 -1.43 14.54 5.33
C ALA A 119 -2.95 14.35 5.49
N VAL A 120 -3.59 13.54 4.63
CA VAL A 120 -5.04 13.31 4.69
C VAL A 120 -5.44 12.27 5.76
N ALA A 121 -4.52 11.39 6.15
CA ALA A 121 -4.78 10.35 7.15
C ALA A 121 -3.55 10.07 8.04
N PRO A 122 -3.14 11.04 8.88
CA PRO A 122 -1.93 10.93 9.70
C PRO A 122 -2.08 9.91 10.84
N SER A 123 -3.31 9.63 11.28
CA SER A 123 -3.60 8.75 12.43
C SER A 123 -4.23 7.40 12.05
N GLU A 124 -4.43 7.14 10.75
CA GLU A 124 -5.01 5.88 10.29
C GLU A 124 -3.94 4.79 10.24
N GLN A 125 -3.85 4.01 11.32
CA GLN A 125 -2.77 3.02 11.48
C GLN A 125 -2.66 2.05 10.30
N TRP A 126 -3.79 1.52 9.83
CA TRP A 126 -3.77 0.55 8.74
C TRP A 126 -3.25 1.15 7.43
N VAL A 127 -3.45 2.46 7.19
CA VAL A 127 -2.86 3.17 6.03
C VAL A 127 -1.37 3.40 6.25
N ALA A 128 -0.96 3.77 7.47
CA ALA A 128 0.44 3.94 7.81
C ALA A 128 1.25 2.63 7.67
N GLU A 129 0.66 1.47 7.98
CA GLU A 129 1.28 0.17 7.71
C GLU A 129 1.65 0.03 6.22
N HIS A 130 0.75 0.43 5.30
CA HIS A 130 1.05 0.43 3.87
C HIS A 130 2.05 1.51 3.46
N ARG A 131 1.96 2.72 4.03
CA ARG A 131 2.91 3.81 3.74
C ARG A 131 4.33 3.44 4.16
N VAL A 132 4.51 2.91 5.37
CA VAL A 132 5.82 2.49 5.88
C VAL A 132 6.39 1.35 5.07
N ASP A 133 5.61 0.30 4.77
CA ASP A 133 6.13 -0.81 3.97
C ASP A 133 6.65 -0.34 2.60
N LEU A 134 5.88 0.55 1.94
CA LEU A 134 6.23 1.09 0.65
C LEU A 134 7.43 2.06 0.73
N ALA A 135 7.42 2.99 1.68
CA ALA A 135 8.48 3.97 1.89
C ALA A 135 9.81 3.28 2.23
N GLU A 136 9.78 2.27 3.09
CA GLU A 136 10.97 1.52 3.51
C GLU A 136 11.50 0.56 2.44
N THR A 137 10.64 0.11 1.52
CA THR A 137 11.08 -0.64 0.33
C THR A 137 11.84 0.25 -0.65
N HIS A 138 11.54 1.55 -0.68
CA HIS A 138 12.15 2.53 -1.56
C HIS A 138 12.83 3.67 -0.80
N TYR A 139 13.42 3.39 0.36
CA TYR A 139 13.89 4.41 1.30
C TYR A 139 14.90 5.38 0.67
N ASP A 140 15.82 4.85 -0.17
CA ASP A 140 16.83 5.65 -0.88
C ASP A 140 16.23 6.64 -1.89
N ARG A 141 14.95 6.47 -2.27
CA ARG A 141 14.22 7.35 -3.18
C ARG A 141 13.36 8.37 -2.45
N LEU A 142 13.29 8.33 -1.12
CA LEU A 142 12.50 9.28 -0.34
C LEU A 142 13.19 10.64 -0.26
N GLU A 143 12.43 11.68 -0.55
CA GLU A 143 12.78 13.07 -0.28
C GLU A 143 12.70 13.38 1.23
N PRO A 144 13.43 14.41 1.73
CA PRO A 144 13.46 14.72 3.16
C PRO A 144 12.08 14.89 3.80
N ALA A 145 11.14 15.56 3.14
CA ALA A 145 9.78 15.74 3.65
C ALA A 145 9.01 14.41 3.74
N THR A 146 9.20 13.52 2.78
CA THR A 146 8.57 12.18 2.78
C THR A 146 9.17 11.28 3.86
N ARG A 147 10.50 11.38 4.10
CA ARG A 147 11.16 10.69 5.21
C ARG A 147 10.60 11.11 6.56
N SER A 148 10.41 12.42 6.77
CA SER A 148 9.78 12.93 7.99
C SER A 148 8.36 12.38 8.18
N GLY A 149 7.58 12.25 7.11
CA GLY A 149 6.25 11.62 7.17
C GLY A 149 6.31 10.14 7.54
N ASN A 150 7.27 9.40 6.98
CA ASN A 150 7.52 8.00 7.32
C ASN A 150 7.96 7.82 8.78
N ASP A 151 8.81 8.72 9.31
CA ASP A 151 9.21 8.68 10.72
C ASP A 151 8.00 8.94 11.65
N ALA A 152 7.08 9.82 11.26
CA ALA A 152 5.83 10.03 11.99
C ALA A 152 4.93 8.79 11.95
N ASP A 153 4.84 8.10 10.81
CA ASP A 153 4.12 6.84 10.70
C ASP A 153 4.75 5.75 11.60
N LEU A 154 6.08 5.63 11.60
CA LEU A 154 6.81 4.72 12.49
C LEU A 154 6.53 5.04 13.97
N ALA A 155 6.56 6.33 14.35
CA ALA A 155 6.24 6.77 15.71
C ALA A 155 4.82 6.39 16.13
N MET A 156 3.87 6.33 15.20
CA MET A 156 2.53 5.80 15.46
C MET A 156 2.52 4.26 15.57
N LEU A 157 3.17 3.56 14.64
CA LEU A 157 3.15 2.08 14.58
C LEU A 157 3.75 1.44 15.84
N VAL A 158 4.77 2.05 16.44
CA VAL A 158 5.40 1.52 17.67
C VAL A 158 4.50 1.61 18.91
N LEU A 159 3.35 2.29 18.84
CA LEU A 159 2.43 2.45 19.98
C LEU A 159 1.45 1.27 20.16
N SER A 160 1.31 0.42 19.14
CA SER A 160 0.36 -0.69 19.13
C SER A 160 1.01 -2.01 18.74
N ASP A 161 0.46 -3.11 19.27
CA ASP A 161 0.96 -4.46 18.99
C ASP A 161 0.88 -4.81 17.50
N ARG A 162 -0.20 -4.38 16.84
CA ARG A 162 -0.39 -4.58 15.40
C ARG A 162 0.65 -3.81 14.59
N GLY A 163 0.88 -2.54 14.92
CA GLY A 163 1.88 -1.71 14.23
C GLY A 163 3.29 -2.28 14.42
N ILE A 164 3.66 -2.65 15.64
CA ILE A 164 4.93 -3.33 15.93
C ILE A 164 5.07 -4.61 15.11
N PHE A 165 4.02 -5.43 15.03
CA PHE A 165 4.05 -6.67 14.25
C PHE A 165 4.26 -6.44 12.76
N SER A 166 3.74 -5.34 12.21
CA SER A 166 3.92 -4.98 10.79
C SER A 166 5.38 -4.65 10.45
N ILE A 167 6.12 -4.01 11.36
CA ILE A 167 7.51 -3.60 11.14
C ILE A 167 8.55 -4.58 11.71
N ALA A 168 8.12 -5.54 12.55
CA ALA A 168 9.01 -6.41 13.31
C ALA A 168 9.97 -7.21 12.42
N GLN A 169 9.51 -7.73 11.27
CA GLN A 169 10.39 -8.51 10.40
C GLN A 169 11.52 -7.64 9.85
N ARG A 170 11.19 -6.46 9.35
CA ARG A 170 12.16 -5.51 8.83
C ARG A 170 13.12 -5.02 9.93
N TYR A 171 12.62 -4.78 11.14
CA TYR A 171 13.44 -4.42 12.31
C TYR A 171 14.49 -5.49 12.65
N LEU A 172 14.14 -6.76 12.49
CA LEU A 172 15.07 -7.87 12.73
C LEU A 172 16.07 -8.03 11.58
N ASP A 173 15.65 -7.82 10.34
CA ASP A 173 16.47 -8.14 9.17
C ASP A 173 17.38 -6.98 8.70
N GLN A 174 16.99 -5.72 8.96
CA GLN A 174 17.66 -4.54 8.42
C GLN A 174 18.22 -3.65 9.54
N GLU A 175 19.55 -3.54 9.62
CA GLU A 175 20.25 -2.79 10.66
C GLU A 175 19.92 -1.29 10.64
N SER A 176 19.98 -0.65 9.47
CA SER A 176 19.67 0.79 9.34
C SER A 176 18.22 1.14 9.66
N PHE A 177 17.28 0.23 9.39
CA PHE A 177 15.88 0.39 9.79
C PHE A 177 15.72 0.21 11.31
N ARG A 178 16.42 -0.78 11.88
CA ARG A 178 16.46 -1.01 13.32
C ARG A 178 16.92 0.23 14.07
N GLU A 179 18.06 0.81 13.69
CA GLU A 179 18.62 2.01 14.31
C GLU A 179 17.63 3.17 14.32
N ARG A 180 16.95 3.43 13.20
CA ARG A 180 15.94 4.50 13.12
C ARG A 180 14.73 4.25 14.02
N VAL A 181 14.19 3.03 14.01
CA VAL A 181 13.06 2.68 14.89
C VAL A 181 13.47 2.73 16.36
N THR A 182 14.69 2.29 16.70
CA THR A 182 15.23 2.41 18.06
C THR A 182 15.31 3.87 18.50
N ALA A 183 15.85 4.76 17.66
CA ALA A 183 15.93 6.18 17.96
C ALA A 183 14.54 6.83 18.19
N ILE A 184 13.51 6.37 17.47
CA ILE A 184 12.12 6.79 17.70
C ILE A 184 11.60 6.25 19.04
N VAL A 185 11.81 4.97 19.33
CA VAL A 185 11.33 4.32 20.56
C VAL A 185 11.99 4.93 21.80
N GLU A 186 13.28 5.26 21.75
CA GLU A 186 14.02 5.85 22.87
C GLU A 186 13.48 7.24 23.29
N GLN A 187 12.75 7.93 22.42
CA GLN A 187 12.08 9.19 22.73
C GLN A 187 10.75 8.99 23.48
N LEU A 188 10.23 7.76 23.55
CA LEU A 188 8.98 7.45 24.22
C LEU A 188 9.19 7.24 25.74
N PRO A 189 8.13 7.39 26.56
CA PRO A 189 8.18 7.00 27.96
C PRO A 189 8.62 5.54 28.16
N VAL A 190 9.32 5.25 29.26
CA VAL A 190 9.91 3.93 29.55
C VAL A 190 8.89 2.80 29.46
N GLU A 191 7.64 3.03 29.86
CA GLU A 191 6.56 2.05 29.78
C GLU A 191 6.24 1.67 28.32
N ARG A 192 6.32 2.64 27.40
CA ARG A 192 6.12 2.42 25.96
C ARG A 192 7.29 1.68 25.34
N GLN A 193 8.52 1.98 25.76
CA GLN A 193 9.71 1.24 25.34
C GLN A 193 9.62 -0.23 25.75
N GLN A 194 9.23 -0.50 27.01
CA GLN A 194 9.03 -1.87 27.51
C GLN A 194 7.92 -2.59 26.73
N LYS A 195 6.80 -1.91 26.43
CA LYS A 195 5.73 -2.48 25.60
C LYS A 195 6.24 -2.85 24.21
N PHE A 196 7.04 -1.99 23.57
CA PHE A 196 7.65 -2.28 22.28
C PHE A 196 8.48 -3.57 22.32
N VAL A 197 9.40 -3.68 23.29
CA VAL A 197 10.27 -4.85 23.47
C VAL A 197 9.44 -6.12 23.72
N ASN A 198 8.44 -6.06 24.60
CA ASN A 198 7.58 -7.20 24.92
C ASN A 198 6.81 -7.70 23.69
N SER A 199 6.25 -6.78 22.89
CA SER A 199 5.53 -7.13 21.67
C SER A 199 6.46 -7.69 20.59
N LEU A 200 7.68 -7.14 20.45
CA LEU A 200 8.69 -7.68 19.55
C LEU A 200 9.11 -9.11 19.94
N ASN A 201 9.37 -9.36 21.23
CA ASN A 201 9.71 -10.69 21.75
C ASN A 201 8.60 -11.70 21.47
N ARG A 202 7.34 -11.33 21.71
CA ARG A 202 6.19 -12.18 21.39
C ARG A 202 6.13 -12.54 19.90
N ARG A 203 6.44 -11.59 19.01
CA ARG A 203 6.51 -11.84 17.56
C ARG A 203 7.63 -12.83 17.20
N ILE A 204 8.79 -12.72 17.84
CA ILE A 204 9.92 -13.64 17.65
C ILE A 204 9.52 -15.06 18.09
N THR A 205 8.93 -15.22 19.28
CA THR A 205 8.49 -16.54 19.79
C THR A 205 7.47 -17.19 18.86
N LEU A 206 6.46 -16.44 18.40
CA LEU A 206 5.44 -16.96 17.47
C LEU A 206 6.02 -17.40 16.12
N ARG A 207 7.13 -16.81 15.69
CA ARG A 207 7.81 -17.21 14.46
C ARG A 207 8.58 -18.52 14.67
N GLN A 208 9.30 -18.65 15.78
CA GLN A 208 10.07 -19.85 16.12
C GLN A 208 9.16 -21.08 16.28
N SER A 209 7.97 -20.92 16.86
CA SER A 209 7.01 -22.02 16.99
C SER A 209 6.49 -22.51 15.64
N LYS A 210 6.32 -21.62 14.65
CA LYS A 210 5.89 -21.99 13.30
C LYS A 210 6.98 -22.66 12.46
N SER A 211 8.27 -22.43 12.76
CA SER A 211 9.38 -23.10 12.08
C SER A 211 9.67 -24.51 12.63
N ALA A 212 9.13 -24.84 13.81
CA ALA A 212 9.32 -26.14 14.46
C ALA A 212 8.17 -27.13 14.22
N SER A 213 7.12 -26.71 13.51
CA SER A 213 5.92 -27.47 13.14
C SER A 213 5.88 -27.74 11.65
#